data_AF-A0A966D8P9-F1
#
_entry.id   AF-A0A966D8P9-F1
#
_cell.length_a   1.000
_cell.length_b   1.000
_cell.length_c   1.000
_cell.angle_alpha   90.00
_cell.angle_beta   90.00
_cell.angle_gamma   90.00
#
_symmetry.space_group_name_H-M   'P 1'
#
loop_
_entity.id
_entity.type
_entity.pdbx_description
1 polymer ?
#
loop_
_entity_poly.entity_id
_entity_poly.type
_entity_poly.pdbx_seq_one_letter_code
_entity_poly.pdbx_strand_id
1 'polypeptide(L)'
;MEKLIKDIRYYASNWQNVTGQSLPVDVESIYSMLSNSYIYIGQRFALKLREFNFYLDGYDHLYINLTTVLPEHESILSSRNVENWLKFVDYGFSQENMKKLKENEQKKTICLITKKVLLEYCCKNSNDISTVNKVYEELVSNGENTNILFKILL
;
A
#
# COMPACT_ATOMS: atom_id res chain seq x y z
N MET A 1 0.90 -19.80 7.78
CA MET A 1 0.77 -20.37 6.41
C MET A 1 0.85 -19.20 5.46
N GLU A 2 1.74 -19.29 4.47
CA GLU A 2 1.91 -18.24 3.47
C GLU A 2 0.70 -18.13 2.56
N LYS A 3 0.34 -16.91 2.16
CA LYS A 3 -0.78 -16.65 1.26
C LYS A 3 -0.36 -15.71 0.15
N LEU A 4 -0.78 -16.03 -1.07
CA LEU A 4 -0.50 -15.23 -2.25
C LEU A 4 -1.17 -13.86 -2.12
N ILE A 5 -0.45 -12.77 -2.40
CA ILE A 5 -1.02 -11.42 -2.30
C ILE A 5 -2.25 -11.25 -3.21
N LYS A 6 -3.34 -10.81 -2.60
CA LYS A 6 -4.62 -10.56 -3.28
C LYS A 6 -4.88 -9.09 -3.50
N ASP A 7 -4.54 -8.26 -2.52
CA ASP A 7 -4.97 -6.86 -2.54
C ASP A 7 -4.03 -5.93 -1.78
N ILE A 8 -3.95 -4.69 -2.27
CA ILE A 8 -3.36 -3.57 -1.56
C ILE A 8 -4.34 -2.40 -1.62
N ARG A 9 -4.74 -1.88 -0.46
CA ARG A 9 -5.66 -0.73 -0.37
C ARG A 9 -5.10 0.38 0.51
N TYR A 10 -5.65 1.56 0.32
CA TYR A 10 -5.27 2.75 1.06
C TYR A 10 -6.47 3.29 1.82
N TYR A 11 -6.20 3.75 3.04
CA TYR A 11 -7.14 4.42 3.92
C TYR A 11 -6.44 5.63 4.56
N ALA A 12 -7.20 6.41 5.32
CA ALA A 12 -6.67 7.52 6.09
C ALA A 12 -7.26 7.61 7.49
N SER A 13 -6.50 8.19 8.42
CA SER A 13 -6.98 8.52 9.77
C SER A 13 -6.15 9.63 10.40
N ASN A 14 -6.79 10.47 11.22
CA ASN A 14 -6.11 11.44 12.10
C ASN A 14 -6.21 11.03 13.58
N TRP A 15 -6.50 9.75 13.85
CA TRP A 15 -6.50 9.11 15.16
C TRP A 15 -5.70 7.80 15.10
N GLN A 16 -5.37 7.25 16.27
CA GLN A 16 -4.63 5.99 16.35
C GLN A 16 -5.44 4.83 15.75
N ASN A 17 -4.83 4.09 14.82
CA ASN A 17 -5.45 2.92 14.22
C ASN A 17 -5.27 1.67 15.10
N VAL A 18 -6.00 1.62 16.21
CA VAL A 18 -5.92 0.53 17.21
C VAL A 18 -7.30 -0.03 17.57
N THR A 19 -7.36 -1.27 18.05
CA THR A 19 -8.61 -1.89 18.51
C THR A 19 -9.33 -1.01 19.53
N GLY A 20 -10.64 -0.84 19.37
CA GLY A 20 -11.47 0.04 20.21
C GLY A 20 -11.64 1.46 19.67
N GLN A 21 -10.85 1.89 18.69
CA GLN A 21 -11.06 3.13 17.94
C GLN A 21 -11.81 2.87 16.61
N SER A 22 -12.41 3.91 16.04
CA SER A 22 -13.00 3.87 14.69
C SER A 22 -12.02 3.35 13.64
N LEU A 23 -12.52 2.63 12.64
CA LEU A 23 -11.71 2.18 11.50
C LEU A 23 -11.23 3.39 10.68
N PRO A 24 -10.04 3.31 10.07
CA PRO A 24 -9.62 4.28 9.07
C PRO A 24 -10.70 4.50 8.00
N VAL A 25 -10.83 5.74 7.55
CA VAL A 25 -11.81 6.17 6.55
C VAL A 25 -11.20 6.16 5.16
N ASP A 26 -12.02 6.39 4.14
CA ASP A 26 -11.54 6.56 2.77
C ASP A 26 -10.54 7.71 2.69
N VAL A 27 -9.50 7.52 1.87
CA VAL A 27 -8.38 8.46 1.73
C VAL A 27 -8.87 9.89 1.48
N GLU A 28 -9.85 10.07 0.60
CA GLU A 28 -10.43 11.37 0.22
C GLU A 28 -11.05 12.14 1.39
N SER A 29 -11.48 11.45 2.44
CA SER A 29 -12.08 12.08 3.63
C SER A 29 -11.08 12.98 4.36
N ILE A 30 -9.80 12.63 4.30
CA ILE A 30 -8.70 13.40 4.91
C ILE A 30 -7.83 14.05 3.83
N TYR A 31 -7.62 13.37 2.71
CA TYR A 31 -6.79 13.78 1.60
C TYR A 31 -7.63 14.06 0.34
N SER A 32 -8.56 15.01 0.43
CA SER A 32 -9.55 15.30 -0.63
C SER A 32 -8.99 15.70 -2.00
N MET A 33 -7.71 16.09 -2.07
CA MET A 33 -7.02 16.46 -3.32
C MET A 33 -6.31 15.29 -4.01
N LEU A 34 -6.25 14.10 -3.39
CA LEU A 34 -5.73 12.90 -4.05
C LEU A 34 -6.76 12.43 -5.07
N SER A 35 -6.35 12.30 -6.33
CA SER A 35 -7.20 11.64 -7.32
C SER A 35 -7.39 10.16 -6.95
N ASN A 36 -8.51 9.56 -7.34
CA ASN A 36 -8.85 8.14 -7.08
C ASN A 36 -7.85 7.14 -7.71
N SER A 37 -6.78 7.65 -8.33
CA SER A 37 -5.65 6.89 -8.85
C SER A 37 -4.98 5.98 -7.83
N TYR A 38 -5.01 6.32 -6.53
CA TYR A 38 -4.47 5.46 -5.47
C TYR A 38 -5.11 4.06 -5.46
N ILE A 39 -6.42 3.95 -5.75
CA ILE A 39 -7.13 2.67 -5.83
C ILE A 39 -6.47 1.78 -6.88
N TYR A 40 -6.25 2.33 -8.08
CA TYR A 40 -5.64 1.60 -9.18
C TYR A 40 -4.16 1.31 -8.95
N ILE A 41 -3.43 2.16 -8.23
CA ILE A 41 -2.03 1.88 -7.86
C ILE A 41 -1.96 0.63 -7.00
N GLY A 42 -2.79 0.52 -5.96
CA GLY A 42 -2.82 -0.64 -5.07
C GLY A 42 -3.16 -1.93 -5.81
N GLN A 43 -4.21 -1.90 -6.63
CA GLN A 43 -4.61 -3.03 -7.47
C GLN A 43 -3.48 -3.46 -8.42
N ARG A 44 -2.81 -2.51 -9.09
CA ARG A 44 -1.71 -2.82 -10.00
C ARG A 44 -0.51 -3.42 -9.27
N PHE A 45 -0.13 -2.90 -8.10
CA PHE A 45 0.91 -3.54 -7.27
C PHE A 45 0.53 -4.99 -6.94
N ALA A 46 -0.67 -5.22 -6.42
CA ALA A 46 -1.10 -6.58 -6.04
C ALA A 46 -1.08 -7.54 -7.23
N LEU A 47 -1.56 -7.11 -8.40
CA LEU A 47 -1.56 -7.91 -9.62
C LEU A 47 -0.15 -8.21 -10.12
N LYS A 48 0.71 -7.20 -10.20
CA LYS A 48 2.11 -7.37 -10.65
C LYS A 48 2.91 -8.25 -9.69
N LEU A 49 2.77 -8.07 -8.38
CA LEU A 49 3.41 -8.93 -7.39
C LEU A 49 2.94 -10.38 -7.51
N ARG A 50 1.66 -10.59 -7.85
CA ARG A 50 1.12 -11.94 -8.09
C ARG A 50 1.76 -12.65 -9.27
N GLU A 51 2.14 -11.94 -10.33
CA GLU A 51 2.85 -12.51 -11.48
C GLU A 51 4.17 -13.19 -11.07
N PHE A 52 4.76 -12.72 -9.96
CA PHE A 52 6.01 -13.23 -9.39
C PHE A 52 5.80 -14.17 -8.20
N ASN A 53 4.56 -14.63 -7.94
CA ASN A 53 4.21 -15.46 -6.80
C ASN A 53 4.67 -14.84 -5.45
N PHE A 54 4.37 -13.56 -5.24
CA PHE A 54 4.70 -12.89 -3.98
C PHE A 54 3.76 -13.32 -2.85
N TYR A 55 4.30 -13.90 -1.78
CA TYR A 55 3.53 -14.44 -0.65
C TYR A 55 3.73 -13.65 0.65
N LEU A 56 2.62 -13.35 1.31
CA LEU A 56 2.54 -12.73 2.64
C LEU A 56 2.41 -13.82 3.71
N ASP A 57 2.77 -13.53 4.97
CA ASP A 57 2.70 -14.52 6.06
C ASP A 57 1.38 -14.42 6.85
N GLY A 58 0.47 -15.35 6.61
CA GLY A 58 -0.79 -15.46 7.35
C GLY A 58 -1.96 -14.61 6.83
N TYR A 59 -1.69 -13.56 6.04
CA TYR A 59 -2.67 -12.66 5.44
C TYR A 59 -2.48 -12.54 3.92
N ASP A 60 -3.48 -12.08 3.17
CA ASP A 60 -3.38 -11.86 1.72
C ASP A 60 -3.82 -10.46 1.28
N HIS A 61 -4.30 -9.63 2.21
CA HIS A 61 -4.66 -8.23 1.98
C HIS A 61 -3.79 -7.31 2.84
N LEU A 62 -3.09 -6.37 2.19
CA LEU A 62 -2.28 -5.35 2.85
C LEU A 62 -2.99 -3.99 2.75
N TYR A 63 -3.38 -3.43 3.88
CA TYR A 63 -3.99 -2.10 3.92
C TYR A 63 -2.99 -1.08 4.48
N ILE A 64 -2.84 0.04 3.77
CA ILE A 64 -1.93 1.12 4.15
C ILE A 64 -2.78 2.30 4.61
N ASN A 65 -2.66 2.67 5.87
CA ASN A 65 -3.36 3.80 6.47
C ASN A 65 -2.43 5.01 6.50
N LEU A 66 -2.72 6.01 5.66
CA LEU A 66 -2.03 7.30 5.70
C LEU A 66 -2.53 8.10 6.91
N THR A 67 -1.62 8.41 7.83
CA THR A 67 -2.00 9.02 9.11
C THR A 67 -1.17 10.23 9.45
N THR A 68 -1.79 11.17 10.16
CA THR A 68 -1.12 12.33 10.77
C THR A 68 -0.69 12.08 12.22
N VAL A 69 -0.94 10.87 12.75
CA VAL A 69 -0.60 10.51 14.14
C VAL A 69 0.86 10.11 14.29
N LEU A 70 1.44 9.51 13.24
CA LEU A 70 2.84 9.15 13.20
C LEU A 70 3.68 10.31 12.66
N PRO A 71 4.96 10.43 13.08
CA PRO A 71 5.90 11.34 12.44
C PRO A 71 6.01 11.10 10.94
N GLU A 72 6.31 12.16 10.19
CA GLU A 72 6.39 12.11 8.73
C GLU A 72 7.36 11.01 8.27
N HIS A 73 6.89 10.17 7.36
CA HIS A 73 7.60 9.03 6.77
C HIS A 73 7.93 7.87 7.72
N GLU A 74 7.47 7.90 8.97
CA GLU A 74 7.52 6.73 9.84
C GLU A 74 6.39 5.76 9.50
N SER A 75 6.63 4.48 9.76
CA SER A 75 5.68 3.41 9.51
C SER A 75 5.63 2.49 10.72
N ILE A 76 4.48 1.88 10.97
CA ILE A 76 4.35 0.81 11.97
C ILE A 76 3.28 -0.19 11.55
N LEU A 77 3.52 -1.48 11.82
CA LEU A 77 2.47 -2.48 11.72
C LEU A 77 1.40 -2.21 12.80
N SER A 78 0.17 -1.95 12.39
CA SER A 78 -0.91 -1.67 13.32
C SER A 78 -1.20 -2.89 14.21
N SER A 79 -1.42 -2.64 15.49
CA SER A 79 -1.86 -3.67 16.45
C SER A 79 -3.35 -4.03 16.28
N ARG A 80 -4.08 -3.34 15.41
CA ARG A 80 -5.49 -3.63 15.13
C ARG A 80 -5.60 -4.97 14.41
N ASN A 81 -6.42 -5.86 14.96
CA ASN A 81 -6.80 -7.11 14.32
C ASN A 81 -8.29 -7.08 13.99
N VAL A 82 -8.65 -6.61 12.79
CA VAL A 82 -10.04 -6.62 12.32
C VAL A 82 -10.40 -8.02 11.84
N GLU A 83 -9.57 -8.56 10.96
CA GLU A 83 -9.74 -9.87 10.36
C GLU A 83 -8.37 -10.53 10.21
N ASN A 84 -8.32 -11.85 10.36
CA ASN A 84 -7.04 -12.59 10.30
C ASN A 84 -6.42 -12.62 8.89
N TRP A 85 -7.20 -12.32 7.85
CA TRP A 85 -6.75 -12.33 6.45
C TRP A 85 -6.18 -10.99 5.97
N LEU A 86 -6.24 -9.93 6.79
CA LEU A 86 -5.70 -8.62 6.46
C LEU A 86 -4.75 -8.09 7.53
N LYS A 87 -3.86 -7.19 7.12
CA LYS A 87 -3.05 -6.39 8.03
C LYS A 87 -3.05 -4.92 7.63
N PHE A 88 -3.04 -4.06 8.64
CA PHE A 88 -2.85 -2.62 8.46
C PHE A 88 -1.40 -2.25 8.75
N VAL A 89 -0.82 -1.42 7.89
CA VAL A 89 0.39 -0.67 8.18
C VAL A 89 0.01 0.80 8.22
N ASP A 90 0.29 1.45 9.35
CA ASP A 90 0.12 2.88 9.51
C ASP A 90 1.37 3.58 8.98
N TYR A 91 1.18 4.64 8.20
CA TYR A 91 2.25 5.40 7.58
C TYR A 91 2.04 6.90 7.80
N GLY A 92 3.00 7.55 8.46
CA GLY A 92 2.99 8.97 8.75
C GLY A 92 3.13 9.80 7.48
N PHE A 93 2.11 10.58 7.14
CA PHE A 93 2.17 11.50 6.01
C PHE A 93 1.22 12.69 6.21
N SER A 94 1.73 13.91 6.14
CA SER A 94 0.91 15.09 6.37
C SER A 94 0.03 15.43 5.17
N GLN A 95 -1.19 15.91 5.46
CA GLN A 95 -2.10 16.43 4.46
C GLN A 95 -1.50 17.65 3.73
N GLU A 96 -0.74 18.48 4.44
CA GLU A 96 -0.10 19.68 3.89
C GLU A 96 0.96 19.34 2.85
N ASN A 97 1.76 18.29 3.07
CA ASN A 97 2.73 17.84 2.08
C ASN A 97 2.03 17.29 0.84
N MET A 98 0.96 16.50 1.01
CA MET A 98 0.20 15.99 -0.14
C MET A 98 -0.40 17.12 -1.01
N LYS A 99 -0.89 18.20 -0.37
CA LYS A 99 -1.47 19.36 -1.06
C LYS A 99 -0.48 20.13 -1.93
N LYS A 100 0.82 20.08 -1.61
CA LYS A 100 1.87 20.78 -2.37
C LYS A 100 2.25 20.05 -3.66
N LEU A 101 1.88 18.77 -3.78
CA LEU A 101 2.25 17.92 -4.90
C LEU A 101 1.24 18.03 -6.04
N LYS A 102 1.74 18.04 -7.28
CA LYS A 102 0.92 17.85 -8.47
C LYS A 102 0.43 16.40 -8.54
N GLU A 103 -0.64 16.15 -9.28
CA GLU A 103 -1.25 14.80 -9.36
C GLU A 103 -0.23 13.69 -9.71
N ASN A 104 0.67 13.92 -10.67
CA ASN A 104 1.71 12.94 -11.01
C ASN A 104 2.71 12.70 -9.87
N GLU A 105 3.00 13.72 -9.06
CA GLU A 105 3.89 13.61 -7.89
C GLU A 105 3.18 12.89 -6.74
N GLN A 106 1.88 13.12 -6.57
CA GLN A 106 1.05 12.36 -5.63
C GLN A 106 1.03 10.87 -6.01
N LYS A 107 0.79 10.54 -7.28
CA LYS A 107 0.85 9.15 -7.78
C LYS A 107 2.19 8.49 -7.48
N LYS A 108 3.30 9.16 -7.79
CA LYS A 108 4.66 8.68 -7.48
C LYS A 108 4.88 8.51 -5.97
N THR A 109 4.36 9.42 -5.17
CA THR A 109 4.42 9.37 -3.70
C THR A 109 3.70 8.13 -3.17
N ILE A 110 2.49 7.85 -3.64
CA ILE A 110 1.77 6.63 -3.26
C ILE A 110 2.57 5.38 -3.67
N CYS A 111 3.12 5.31 -4.89
CA CYS A 111 3.99 4.20 -5.29
C CYS A 111 5.20 4.03 -4.36
N LEU A 112 5.83 5.14 -3.96
CA LEU A 112 6.99 5.13 -3.08
C LEU A 112 6.63 4.66 -1.66
N ILE A 113 5.50 5.12 -1.12
CA ILE A 113 4.97 4.66 0.17
C ILE A 113 4.71 3.16 0.13
N THR A 114 4.02 2.67 -0.91
CA THR A 114 3.72 1.25 -1.07
C THR A 114 4.98 0.41 -1.17
N LYS A 115 5.97 0.84 -1.95
CA LYS A 115 7.29 0.22 -2.00
C LYS A 115 7.91 0.12 -0.61
N LYS A 116 7.97 1.24 0.12
CA LYS A 116 8.58 1.30 1.45
C LYS A 116 7.91 0.32 2.42
N VAL A 117 6.58 0.32 2.48
CA VAL A 117 5.80 -0.60 3.33
C VAL A 117 6.06 -2.07 2.95
N LEU A 118 6.08 -2.41 1.67
CA LEU A 118 6.35 -3.78 1.22
C LEU A 118 7.76 -4.23 1.62
N LEU A 119 8.77 -3.37 1.43
CA LEU A 119 10.15 -3.67 1.79
C LEU A 119 10.33 -3.86 3.29
N GLU A 120 9.68 -3.04 4.12
CA GLU A 120 9.83 -3.07 5.58
C GLU A 120 9.05 -4.21 6.25
N TYR A 121 7.85 -4.53 5.76
CA TYR A 121 6.93 -5.43 6.47
C TYR A 121 6.55 -6.71 5.73
N CYS A 122 6.84 -6.83 4.42
CA CYS A 122 6.35 -7.94 3.61
C CYS A 122 7.46 -8.79 2.98
N CYS A 123 8.61 -8.19 2.65
CA CYS A 123 9.74 -8.91 2.08
C CYS A 123 10.43 -9.79 3.13
N LYS A 124 10.69 -11.06 2.78
CA LYS A 124 11.35 -12.04 3.65
C LYS A 124 12.79 -12.34 3.22
N ASN A 125 13.11 -12.05 1.97
CA ASN A 125 14.39 -12.39 1.36
C ASN A 125 14.76 -11.41 0.22
N SER A 126 15.95 -11.57 -0.34
CA SER A 126 16.46 -10.72 -1.42
C SER A 126 15.66 -10.82 -2.72
N ASN A 127 15.02 -11.97 -3.00
CA ASN A 127 14.17 -12.14 -4.18
C ASN A 127 12.88 -11.30 -4.06
N ASP A 128 12.27 -11.26 -2.88
CA ASP A 128 11.12 -10.39 -2.60
C ASP A 128 11.50 -8.92 -2.78
N ILE A 129 12.65 -8.50 -2.26
CA ILE A 129 13.17 -7.14 -2.41
C ILE A 129 13.36 -6.78 -3.90
N SER A 130 13.99 -7.67 -4.66
CA SER A 130 14.18 -7.50 -6.11
C SER A 130 12.85 -7.38 -6.85
N THR A 131 11.88 -8.21 -6.47
CA THR A 131 10.52 -8.24 -7.04
C THR A 131 9.78 -6.92 -6.76
N VAL A 132 9.77 -6.46 -5.51
CA VAL A 132 9.13 -5.20 -5.13
C VAL A 132 9.77 -4.01 -5.85
N ASN A 133 11.10 -3.97 -5.94
CA ASN A 133 11.81 -2.94 -6.70
C ASN A 133 11.40 -2.94 -8.18
N LYS A 134 11.39 -4.12 -8.82
CA LYS A 134 11.00 -4.26 -10.23
C LYS A 134 9.57 -3.78 -10.47
N VAL A 135 8.63 -4.21 -9.63
CA VAL A 135 7.22 -3.80 -9.75
C VAL A 135 7.07 -2.29 -9.56
N TYR A 136 7.77 -1.70 -8.58
CA TYR A 136 7.76 -0.26 -8.37
C TYR A 136 8.26 0.50 -9.61
N GLU A 137 9.42 0.12 -10.17
CA GLU A 137 9.98 0.79 -11.34
C GLU A 137 9.02 0.69 -12.54
N GLU A 138 8.44 -0.49 -12.77
CA GLU A 138 7.47 -0.70 -13.86
C GLU A 138 6.24 0.22 -13.70
N LEU A 139 5.69 0.34 -12.49
CA LEU A 139 4.52 1.17 -12.23
C LEU A 139 4.83 2.66 -12.30
N VAL A 140 6.01 3.09 -11.88
CA VAL A 140 6.42 4.50 -12.00
C VAL A 140 6.70 4.89 -13.46
N SER A 141 7.28 3.98 -14.26
CA SER A 141 7.56 4.23 -15.68
C SER A 141 6.31 4.17 -16.55
N ASN A 142 5.44 3.18 -16.34
CA ASN A 142 4.33 2.90 -17.26
C ASN A 142 2.97 3.39 -16.74
N GLY A 143 2.81 3.55 -15.43
CA GLY A 143 1.57 4.03 -14.81
C GLY A 143 0.35 3.22 -15.27
N GLU A 144 -0.57 3.90 -15.94
CA GLU A 144 -1.80 3.30 -16.46
C GLU A 144 -1.58 2.35 -17.64
N ASN A 145 -0.46 2.47 -18.35
CA ASN A 145 -0.07 1.60 -19.47
C ASN A 145 0.69 0.35 -19.01
N THR A 146 0.74 0.08 -17.70
CA THR A 146 1.40 -1.11 -17.16
C THR A 146 0.70 -2.36 -17.67
N ASN A 147 1.46 -3.27 -18.29
CA ASN A 147 0.93 -4.55 -18.75
C ASN A 147 0.76 -5.52 -17.58
N ILE A 148 -0.42 -6.11 -17.48
CA ILE A 148 -0.77 -7.07 -16.43
C ILE A 148 -0.99 -8.43 -17.07
N LEU A 149 -0.15 -9.39 -16.69
CA LEU A 149 -0.22 -10.77 -17.13
C LEU A 149 -1.16 -11.55 -16.21
N PHE A 150 -2.36 -11.87 -16.71
CA PHE A 150 -3.27 -12.74 -15.99
C PHE A 150 -2.85 -14.20 -16.17
N LYS A 151 -2.25 -14.80 -15.14
CA LYS A 151 -2.08 -16.27 -15.08
C LYS A 151 -3.26 -16.87 -14.34
N ILE A 152 -4.04 -17.69 -15.03
CA ILE A 152 -5.00 -18.60 -14.37
C ILE A 152 -4.14 -19.61 -13.61
N LEU A 153 -4.08 -19.48 -12.29
CA LEU A 153 -3.58 -20.54 -11.42
C LEU A 153 -4.66 -21.63 -11.44
N LEU A 154 -4.46 -22.65 -12.28
CA LEU A 154 -5.23 -23.90 -12.28
C LEU A 154 -4.92 -24.71 -11.02
#